data_AF-A8M9U7-F1
#
_entry.id   AF-A8M9U7-F1
#
_cell.length_a   1.000
_cell.length_b   1.000
_cell.length_c   1.000
_cell.angle_alpha   90.00
_cell.angle_beta   90.00
_cell.angle_gamma   90.00
#
_symmetry.space_group_name_H-M   'P 1'
#
loop_
_entity.id
_entity.type
_entity.pdbx_description
1 polymer ?
#
loop_
_entity_poly.entity_id
_entity_poly.type
_entity_poly.pdbx_seq_one_letter_code
_entity_poly.pdbx_strand_id
1 'polypeptide(L)'
;MACGLNLDLRNCASRGLIKECNQGEYSVKLFNGGLSGNWYIIIHASSRLSDVRLSGVTRDVTVGDLGSGGNGCMIIPLAAYCYSENDVGPYLINEVKPQLLIKGNELWVKVNGKGDYCDALITITSNVKELTHALGKLPKPLPILYGGFFEDGLIWALVKAGYVKESELPSFIKPNQAYYWVRGDVANTALTNWIESSNPVFLDILVFAYEELLNRMNEHGGVKIPYITAARAKDIYGSPQQSYVFNTLLRGFELIGDSRYLKGAVKALECYLTQPPNCLGYIDLGNGLKWFRWGSRHFLSSDPQGWENLMVLNTHLMAVLSFSEAYVRGLCSECVNHALSGVEAIISLSGEFQRSDGYLYYSLYSKMHMGEGEDDKYPPYRGYSLLSSRLALKASIYLNNSELYNIAKRACLLGYRNVINGKWSEYEAVARCLSLLYLKEGGDLLNMLMNILKTAHERGVRVIVNGYGVEDALYAQYQPAVLIQGDAQLIYVGPRQGKLLIAAYSREASRILVRGYGSLSGHGVTVRGISIEYTNGEANVSGGEVELKGEALISIDEDVVKPAVA
;
A
#
# COMPACT_ATOMS: atom_id res chain seq x y z
N MET A 1 -12.38 -23.17 -27.58
CA MET A 1 -12.92 -23.71 -26.32
C MET A 1 -13.77 -22.63 -25.68
N ALA A 2 -14.95 -22.96 -25.12
CA ALA A 2 -15.95 -21.97 -24.74
C ALA A 2 -16.19 -22.02 -23.22
N CYS A 3 -15.77 -20.96 -22.55
CA CYS A 3 -16.15 -20.72 -21.17
C CYS A 3 -17.56 -20.09 -21.21
N GLY A 4 -18.57 -20.83 -20.71
CA GLY A 4 -19.99 -20.47 -20.78
C GLY A 4 -20.40 -19.32 -19.84
N LEU A 5 -19.72 -18.19 -19.95
CA LEU A 5 -19.98 -16.97 -19.20
C LEU A 5 -21.06 -16.15 -19.91
N ASN A 6 -22.34 -16.45 -19.65
CA ASN A 6 -23.45 -15.64 -20.14
C ASN A 6 -23.38 -14.21 -19.54
N LEU A 7 -23.07 -13.23 -20.38
CA LEU A 7 -23.05 -11.81 -20.05
C LEU A 7 -24.49 -11.24 -20.11
N ASP A 8 -25.38 -11.62 -19.19
CA ASP A 8 -26.69 -10.97 -19.06
C ASP A 8 -26.53 -9.61 -18.37
N LEU A 9 -26.09 -8.61 -19.15
CA LEU A 9 -25.74 -7.26 -18.70
C LEU A 9 -26.95 -6.40 -18.27
N ARG A 10 -28.13 -7.02 -18.07
CA ARG A 10 -29.38 -6.32 -17.73
C ARG A 10 -29.48 -5.91 -16.26
N ASN A 11 -28.63 -6.42 -15.37
CA ASN A 11 -28.59 -6.04 -13.96
C ASN A 11 -27.21 -5.49 -13.56
N CYS A 12 -27.12 -4.18 -13.39
CA CYS A 12 -25.90 -3.47 -12.94
C CYS A 12 -25.82 -3.32 -11.40
N ALA A 13 -26.63 -4.07 -10.64
CA ALA A 13 -26.77 -3.89 -9.19
C ALA A 13 -25.81 -4.74 -8.34
N SER A 14 -25.11 -5.72 -8.92
CA SER A 14 -24.13 -6.55 -8.20
C SER A 14 -22.73 -5.91 -8.23
N ARG A 15 -21.99 -5.99 -7.12
CA ARG A 15 -20.61 -5.48 -6.99
C ARG A 15 -19.63 -6.64 -6.76
N GLY A 16 -18.41 -6.53 -7.29
CA GLY A 16 -17.33 -7.50 -7.03
C GLY A 16 -17.25 -8.63 -8.06
N LEU A 17 -16.63 -9.76 -7.69
CA LEU A 17 -16.55 -10.96 -8.53
C LEU A 17 -17.95 -11.54 -8.72
N ILE A 18 -18.47 -11.49 -9.94
CA ILE A 18 -19.82 -11.96 -10.27
C ILE A 18 -19.82 -13.43 -10.65
N LYS A 19 -18.83 -13.83 -11.45
CA LYS A 19 -18.74 -15.20 -11.95
C LYS A 19 -17.30 -15.53 -12.32
N GLU A 20 -16.90 -16.74 -11.98
CA GLU A 20 -15.63 -17.34 -12.39
C GLU A 20 -15.91 -18.61 -13.19
N CYS A 21 -15.05 -18.89 -14.16
CA CYS A 21 -15.08 -20.12 -14.91
C CYS A 21 -13.65 -20.57 -15.18
N ASN A 22 -13.36 -21.78 -14.73
CA ASN A 22 -12.06 -22.43 -14.86
C ASN A 22 -12.21 -23.59 -15.85
N GLN A 23 -11.42 -23.59 -16.92
CA GLN A 23 -11.41 -24.65 -17.94
C GLN A 23 -9.98 -24.95 -18.38
N GLY A 24 -9.46 -26.10 -17.94
CA GLY A 24 -8.10 -26.53 -18.26
C GLY A 24 -7.07 -25.50 -17.81
N GLU A 25 -6.35 -24.95 -18.77
CA GLU A 25 -5.27 -23.99 -18.59
C GLU A 25 -5.73 -22.51 -18.52
N TYR A 26 -7.05 -22.26 -18.47
CA TYR A 26 -7.62 -20.93 -18.55
C TYR A 26 -8.57 -20.65 -17.38
N SER A 27 -8.50 -19.44 -16.83
CA SER A 27 -9.54 -18.90 -15.94
C SER A 27 -10.11 -17.61 -16.51
N VAL A 28 -11.42 -17.45 -16.41
CA VAL A 28 -12.11 -16.20 -16.73
C VAL A 28 -12.88 -15.73 -15.51
N LYS A 29 -12.58 -14.52 -15.07
CA LYS A 29 -13.28 -13.84 -13.98
C LYS A 29 -14.02 -12.63 -14.54
N LEU A 30 -15.31 -12.52 -14.20
CA LEU A 30 -16.15 -11.38 -14.52
C LEU A 30 -16.40 -10.57 -13.25
N PHE A 31 -16.00 -9.31 -13.27
CA PHE A 31 -16.22 -8.35 -12.20
C PHE A 31 -17.18 -7.27 -12.65
N ASN A 32 -18.03 -6.82 -11.74
CA ASN A 32 -18.79 -5.60 -11.89
C ASN A 32 -18.26 -4.57 -10.88
N GLY A 33 -17.83 -3.41 -11.38
CA GLY A 33 -17.35 -2.32 -10.55
C GLY A 33 -18.44 -1.78 -9.61
N GLY A 34 -19.70 -1.87 -10.04
CA GLY A 34 -20.88 -1.57 -9.22
C GLY A 34 -21.07 -0.09 -8.89
N LEU A 35 -20.11 0.75 -9.29
CA LEU A 35 -20.02 2.17 -8.95
C LEU A 35 -19.92 3.04 -10.19
N SER A 36 -19.01 2.69 -11.10
CA SER A 36 -18.96 3.30 -12.42
C SER A 36 -20.00 2.71 -13.39
N GLY A 37 -20.58 1.55 -13.05
CA GLY A 37 -21.35 0.72 -13.98
C GLY A 37 -20.49 -0.08 -14.97
N ASN A 38 -19.16 -0.03 -14.86
CA ASN A 38 -18.25 -0.80 -15.70
C ASN A 38 -18.22 -2.27 -15.31
N TRP A 39 -18.09 -3.11 -16.34
CA TRP A 39 -17.73 -4.52 -16.16
C TRP A 39 -16.26 -4.72 -16.54
N TYR A 40 -15.60 -5.64 -15.85
CA TYR A 40 -14.22 -6.03 -16.13
C TYR A 40 -14.17 -7.54 -16.33
N ILE A 41 -13.62 -7.94 -17.46
CA ILE A 41 -13.40 -9.34 -17.83
C ILE A 41 -11.90 -9.58 -17.75
N ILE A 42 -11.52 -10.56 -16.94
CA ILE A 42 -10.12 -10.90 -16.76
C ILE A 42 -9.92 -12.34 -17.11
N ILE A 43 -8.93 -12.55 -17.95
CA ILE A 43 -8.68 -13.83 -18.57
C ILE A 43 -7.24 -14.20 -18.28
N HIS A 44 -7.05 -15.29 -17.55
CA HIS A 44 -5.78 -15.94 -17.37
C HIS A 44 -5.66 -17.12 -18.33
N ALA A 45 -4.47 -17.33 -18.87
CA ALA A 45 -4.16 -18.51 -19.67
C ALA A 45 -2.70 -18.92 -19.52
N SER A 46 -2.43 -20.21 -19.29
CA SER A 46 -1.10 -20.75 -19.51
C SER A 46 -0.82 -20.96 -21.01
N SER A 47 0.42 -20.66 -21.41
CA SER A 47 1.05 -21.03 -22.69
C SER A 47 0.46 -20.45 -24.00
N ARG A 48 0.12 -19.14 -23.99
CA ARG A 48 -0.41 -18.28 -25.09
C ARG A 48 -1.93 -18.25 -25.13
N LEU A 49 -2.50 -17.06 -24.94
CA LEU A 49 -3.93 -16.78 -25.05
C LEU A 49 -4.37 -16.78 -26.53
N SER A 50 -4.45 -17.95 -27.17
CA SER A 50 -4.67 -17.98 -28.62
C SER A 50 -6.13 -17.75 -29.04
N ASP A 51 -7.14 -18.14 -28.25
CA ASP A 51 -8.57 -17.81 -28.52
C ASP A 51 -9.46 -18.12 -27.31
N VAL A 52 -9.82 -17.11 -26.49
CA VAL A 52 -10.85 -17.27 -25.45
C VAL A 52 -12.19 -16.79 -25.98
N ARG A 53 -13.21 -17.65 -25.87
CA ARG A 53 -14.58 -17.38 -26.33
C ARG A 53 -15.51 -17.19 -25.15
N LEU A 54 -16.22 -16.06 -25.14
CA LEU A 54 -17.22 -15.70 -24.14
C LEU A 54 -18.58 -15.57 -24.83
N SER A 55 -19.60 -16.28 -24.36
CA SER A 55 -20.93 -16.33 -24.97
C SER A 55 -21.92 -15.38 -24.29
N GLY A 56 -22.98 -14.99 -24.99
CA GLY A 56 -24.05 -14.15 -24.40
C GLY A 56 -23.80 -12.64 -24.47
N VAL A 57 -22.98 -12.17 -25.42
CA VAL A 57 -22.85 -10.74 -25.72
C VAL A 57 -24.17 -10.26 -26.34
N THR A 58 -24.79 -9.22 -25.75
CA THR A 58 -26.01 -8.62 -26.30
C THR A 58 -25.70 -7.83 -27.59
N ARG A 59 -26.69 -7.70 -28.47
CA ARG A 59 -26.50 -7.09 -29.82
C ARG A 59 -26.14 -5.59 -29.80
N ASP A 60 -26.30 -4.92 -28.67
CA ASP A 60 -26.14 -3.47 -28.54
C ASP A 60 -24.75 -3.05 -28.05
N VAL A 61 -23.78 -3.97 -28.05
CA VAL A 61 -22.41 -3.72 -27.59
C VAL A 61 -21.44 -3.73 -28.76
N THR A 62 -20.60 -2.70 -28.85
CA THR A 62 -19.59 -2.57 -29.92
C THR A 62 -18.18 -2.72 -29.36
N VAL A 63 -17.24 -3.21 -30.18
CA VAL A 63 -15.80 -3.16 -29.83
C VAL A 63 -15.27 -1.78 -30.19
N GLY A 64 -14.53 -1.15 -29.28
CA GLY A 64 -13.83 0.09 -29.59
C GLY A 64 -12.53 0.25 -28.83
N ASP A 65 -12.03 1.49 -28.77
CA ASP A 65 -10.80 1.86 -28.08
C ASP A 65 -10.98 3.08 -27.16
N LEU A 66 -9.94 3.41 -26.40
CA LEU A 66 -9.95 4.55 -25.47
C LEU A 66 -10.06 5.92 -26.16
N GLY A 67 -9.93 6.00 -27.49
CA GLY A 67 -10.11 7.22 -28.28
C GLY A 67 -11.50 7.33 -28.91
N SER A 68 -12.34 6.30 -28.78
CA SER A 68 -13.64 6.23 -29.44
C SER A 68 -14.70 7.02 -28.68
N GLY A 69 -15.30 8.04 -29.31
CA GLY A 69 -16.42 8.82 -28.77
C GLY A 69 -17.79 8.22 -29.06
N GLY A 70 -17.98 6.92 -28.77
CA GLY A 70 -19.22 6.20 -29.10
C GLY A 70 -20.37 6.46 -28.13
N ASN A 71 -21.60 6.50 -28.64
CA ASN A 71 -22.82 6.46 -27.82
C ASN A 71 -23.23 4.99 -27.61
N GLY A 72 -23.17 4.48 -26.37
CA GLY A 72 -23.58 3.11 -26.02
C GLY A 72 -22.54 2.34 -25.22
N CYS A 73 -22.84 1.09 -24.84
CA CYS A 73 -21.87 0.21 -24.16
C CYS A 73 -20.80 -0.27 -25.15
N MET A 74 -19.54 -0.10 -24.76
CA MET A 74 -18.38 -0.47 -25.55
C MET A 74 -17.53 -1.51 -24.82
N ILE A 75 -17.09 -2.55 -25.53
CA ILE A 75 -16.05 -3.47 -25.07
C ILE A 75 -14.70 -2.90 -25.50
N ILE A 76 -13.86 -2.59 -24.52
CA ILE A 76 -12.55 -1.99 -24.72
C ILE A 76 -11.46 -2.93 -24.20
N PRO A 77 -10.51 -3.36 -25.05
CA PRO A 77 -9.33 -4.09 -24.59
C PRO A 77 -8.39 -3.10 -23.90
N LEU A 78 -8.10 -3.33 -22.62
CA LEU A 78 -7.22 -2.44 -21.84
C LEU A 78 -5.75 -2.83 -22.05
N ALA A 79 -5.37 -4.02 -21.59
CA ALA A 79 -4.03 -4.54 -21.71
C ALA A 79 -4.04 -6.07 -21.55
N ALA A 80 -2.98 -6.71 -22.02
CA ALA A 80 -2.60 -8.04 -21.61
C ALA A 80 -1.12 -8.07 -21.24
N TYR A 81 -0.81 -8.75 -20.15
CA TYR A 81 0.54 -8.95 -19.65
C TYR A 81 0.92 -10.40 -19.81
N CYS A 82 2.00 -10.67 -20.54
CA CYS A 82 2.53 -12.01 -20.74
C CYS A 82 3.85 -12.17 -19.99
N TYR A 83 3.97 -13.26 -19.24
CA TYR A 83 4.99 -13.47 -18.23
C TYR A 83 5.87 -14.64 -18.63
N SER A 84 7.20 -14.48 -18.62
CA SER A 84 8.17 -15.56 -18.92
C SER A 84 9.10 -15.83 -17.75
N GLU A 85 9.28 -17.08 -17.34
CA GLU A 85 10.15 -17.53 -16.26
C GLU A 85 11.59 -17.10 -16.54
N ASN A 86 12.34 -16.89 -15.46
CA ASN A 86 13.74 -16.49 -15.51
C ASN A 86 14.53 -17.26 -14.44
N ASP A 87 15.72 -17.73 -14.80
CA ASP A 87 16.57 -18.59 -13.97
C ASP A 87 17.05 -17.94 -12.67
N VAL A 88 17.01 -16.60 -12.57
CA VAL A 88 17.65 -15.82 -11.48
C VAL A 88 16.66 -14.95 -10.69
N GLY A 89 15.35 -15.02 -10.97
CA GLY A 89 14.39 -14.12 -10.32
C GLY A 89 13.03 -14.06 -11.01
N PRO A 90 12.22 -13.02 -10.74
CA PRO A 90 10.82 -12.96 -11.17
C PRO A 90 10.61 -12.89 -12.69
N TYR A 91 9.37 -13.16 -13.13
CA TYR A 91 8.98 -13.22 -14.55
C TYR A 91 9.36 -11.95 -15.33
N LEU A 92 9.80 -12.13 -16.58
CA LEU A 92 9.85 -11.06 -17.58
C LEU A 92 8.43 -10.76 -18.07
N ILE A 93 8.00 -9.50 -18.01
CA ILE A 93 6.64 -9.07 -18.39
C ILE A 93 6.66 -8.34 -19.73
N ASN A 94 5.79 -8.76 -20.64
CA ASN A 94 5.54 -8.10 -21.91
C ASN A 94 4.09 -7.60 -21.99
N GLU A 95 3.90 -6.28 -22.10
CA GLU A 95 2.58 -5.67 -22.34
C GLU A 95 2.22 -5.78 -23.82
N VAL A 96 1.07 -6.37 -24.10
CA VAL A 96 0.50 -6.49 -25.45
C VAL A 96 -0.96 -6.07 -25.42
N LYS A 97 -1.49 -5.58 -26.55
CA LYS A 97 -2.91 -5.22 -26.64
C LYS A 97 -3.75 -6.44 -27.05
N PRO A 98 -4.78 -6.83 -26.27
CA PRO A 98 -5.71 -7.86 -26.69
C PRO A 98 -6.45 -7.46 -27.97
N GLN A 99 -6.62 -8.40 -28.89
CA GLN A 99 -7.46 -8.27 -30.06
C GLN A 99 -8.83 -8.86 -29.77
N LEU A 100 -9.88 -8.09 -30.07
CA LEU A 100 -11.26 -8.46 -29.79
C LEU A 100 -12.06 -8.56 -31.10
N LEU A 101 -12.90 -9.59 -31.18
CA LEU A 101 -13.79 -9.79 -32.33
C LEU A 101 -15.16 -10.30 -31.84
N ILE A 102 -16.24 -9.66 -32.27
CA ILE A 102 -17.61 -10.14 -31.99
C ILE A 102 -18.09 -10.95 -33.19
N LYS A 103 -18.59 -12.16 -32.93
CA LYS A 103 -19.22 -13.04 -33.92
C LYS A 103 -20.55 -13.55 -33.37
N GLY A 104 -21.66 -13.06 -33.90
CA GLY A 104 -22.99 -13.40 -33.39
C GLY A 104 -23.17 -12.93 -31.94
N ASN A 105 -23.34 -13.87 -31.01
CA ASN A 105 -23.45 -13.61 -29.56
C ASN A 105 -22.16 -13.95 -28.79
N GLU A 106 -21.03 -14.11 -29.49
CA GLU A 106 -19.75 -14.47 -28.88
C GLU A 106 -18.73 -13.33 -29.00
N LEU A 107 -18.01 -13.06 -27.89
CA LEU A 107 -16.79 -12.27 -27.87
C LEU A 107 -15.59 -13.21 -27.95
N TRP A 108 -14.73 -12.97 -28.94
CA TRP A 108 -13.47 -13.66 -29.15
C TRP A 108 -12.33 -12.76 -28.72
N VAL A 109 -11.51 -13.27 -27.81
CA VAL A 109 -10.34 -12.59 -27.27
C VAL A 109 -9.07 -13.33 -27.72
N LYS A 110 -8.18 -12.59 -28.36
CA LYS A 110 -6.88 -13.08 -28.83
C LYS A 110 -5.75 -12.23 -28.28
N VAL A 111 -4.73 -12.86 -27.69
CA VAL A 111 -3.53 -12.18 -27.20
C VAL A 111 -2.31 -12.76 -27.89
N ASN A 112 -1.64 -11.96 -28.70
CA ASN A 112 -0.46 -12.37 -29.47
C ASN A 112 0.85 -12.15 -28.70
N GLY A 113 0.86 -12.37 -27.39
CA GLY A 113 2.05 -12.21 -26.56
C GLY A 113 2.85 -13.51 -26.42
N LYS A 114 4.16 -13.38 -26.17
CA LYS A 114 5.04 -14.50 -25.81
C LYS A 114 5.23 -14.50 -24.29
N GLY A 115 5.00 -15.64 -23.67
CA GLY A 115 5.17 -15.88 -22.23
C GLY A 115 4.66 -17.27 -21.85
N ASP A 116 5.05 -17.74 -20.68
CA ASP A 116 4.60 -18.99 -20.05
C ASP A 116 3.14 -18.90 -19.61
N TYR A 117 2.67 -17.70 -19.25
CA TYR A 117 1.24 -17.40 -19.13
C TYR A 117 0.96 -15.94 -19.50
N CYS A 118 -0.31 -15.63 -19.76
CA CYS A 118 -0.76 -14.26 -20.02
C CYS A 118 -2.04 -13.96 -19.26
N ASP A 119 -2.17 -12.70 -18.83
CA ASP A 119 -3.40 -12.17 -18.28
C ASP A 119 -3.92 -11.03 -19.15
N ALA A 120 -5.17 -11.10 -19.57
CA ALA A 120 -5.84 -10.04 -20.31
C ALA A 120 -6.91 -9.36 -19.47
N LEU A 121 -6.99 -8.03 -19.56
CA LEU A 121 -8.01 -7.19 -18.96
C LEU A 121 -8.79 -6.49 -20.07
N ILE A 122 -10.08 -6.73 -20.06
CA ILE A 122 -11.05 -6.13 -20.95
C ILE A 122 -12.09 -5.45 -20.08
N THR A 123 -12.60 -4.30 -20.51
CA THR A 123 -13.69 -3.64 -19.82
C THR A 123 -14.88 -3.44 -20.75
N ILE A 124 -16.07 -3.43 -20.18
CA ILE A 124 -17.30 -3.02 -20.84
C ILE A 124 -17.75 -1.75 -20.13
N THR A 125 -17.83 -0.64 -20.86
CA THR A 125 -18.16 0.67 -20.30
C THR A 125 -19.03 1.48 -21.24
N SER A 126 -19.90 2.33 -20.70
CA SER A 126 -20.59 3.39 -21.43
C SER A 126 -19.91 4.76 -21.26
N ASN A 127 -18.87 4.86 -20.42
CA ASN A 127 -18.17 6.11 -20.09
C ASN A 127 -16.66 5.98 -20.33
N VAL A 128 -16.29 5.99 -21.61
CA VAL A 128 -14.89 5.86 -22.06
C VAL A 128 -14.01 6.99 -21.52
N LYS A 129 -14.57 8.18 -21.30
CA LYS A 129 -13.83 9.37 -20.84
C LYS A 129 -13.33 9.20 -19.41
N GLU A 130 -14.19 8.80 -18.48
CA GLU A 130 -13.80 8.57 -17.08
C GLU A 130 -12.80 7.43 -16.96
N LEU A 131 -13.02 6.35 -17.72
CA LEU A 131 -12.09 5.23 -17.80
C LEU A 131 -10.71 5.70 -18.30
N THR A 132 -10.66 6.43 -19.41
CA THR A 132 -9.40 6.92 -20.00
C THR A 132 -8.66 7.84 -19.04
N HIS A 133 -9.39 8.74 -18.35
CA HIS A 133 -8.80 9.58 -17.31
C HIS A 133 -8.18 8.76 -16.18
N ALA A 134 -8.90 7.75 -15.68
CA ALA A 134 -8.40 6.92 -14.59
C ALA A 134 -7.16 6.11 -15.00
N LEU A 135 -7.22 5.45 -16.15
CA LEU A 135 -6.10 4.65 -16.68
C LEU A 135 -4.86 5.49 -16.96
N GLY A 136 -5.02 6.76 -17.38
CA GLY A 136 -3.90 7.67 -17.62
C GLY A 136 -3.14 8.10 -16.37
N LYS A 137 -3.71 7.92 -15.18
CA LYS A 137 -3.10 8.32 -13.90
C LYS A 137 -2.55 7.16 -13.08
N LEU A 138 -2.90 5.91 -13.43
CA LEU A 138 -2.48 4.75 -12.65
C LEU A 138 -1.09 4.27 -13.05
N PRO A 139 -0.28 3.81 -12.09
CA PRO A 139 1.01 3.21 -12.40
C PRO A 139 0.80 1.93 -13.22
N LYS A 140 1.56 1.80 -14.31
CA LYS A 140 1.60 0.58 -15.12
C LYS A 140 2.57 -0.44 -14.52
N PRO A 141 2.36 -1.75 -14.69
CA PRO A 141 1.24 -2.38 -15.40
C PRO A 141 -0.11 -2.14 -14.71
N LEU A 142 -1.25 -2.20 -15.42
CA LEU A 142 -2.57 -2.16 -14.76
C LEU A 142 -2.76 -3.44 -13.92
N PRO A 143 -3.62 -3.43 -12.89
CA PRO A 143 -3.81 -4.63 -12.09
C PRO A 143 -4.54 -5.67 -12.96
N ILE A 144 -3.82 -6.69 -13.43
CA ILE A 144 -4.40 -7.88 -14.05
C ILE A 144 -4.02 -9.10 -13.20
N LEU A 145 -5.00 -9.98 -13.00
CA LEU A 145 -5.19 -10.85 -11.82
C LEU A 145 -4.35 -12.12 -11.69
N TYR A 146 -3.39 -12.45 -12.55
CA TYR A 146 -2.81 -13.78 -12.43
C TYR A 146 -1.31 -13.80 -12.66
N GLY A 147 -0.59 -12.75 -12.24
CA GLY A 147 0.85 -12.74 -12.53
C GLY A 147 1.80 -11.91 -11.68
N GLY A 148 1.37 -11.37 -10.55
CA GLY A 148 2.34 -10.72 -9.65
C GLY A 148 2.82 -9.34 -10.13
N PHE A 149 3.82 -8.78 -9.43
CA PHE A 149 3.90 -7.35 -9.16
C PHE A 149 5.15 -6.66 -9.66
N PHE A 150 5.05 -5.36 -9.93
CA PHE A 150 6.17 -4.46 -10.22
C PHE A 150 6.46 -3.59 -9.00
N GLU A 151 7.74 -3.40 -8.68
CA GLU A 151 8.24 -2.54 -7.61
C GLU A 151 8.41 -1.10 -8.12
N ASP A 152 7.77 -0.14 -7.45
CA ASP A 152 8.37 1.18 -7.22
C ASP A 152 8.21 1.46 -5.73
N GLY A 153 9.20 0.99 -4.97
CA GLY A 153 9.38 1.36 -3.58
C GLY A 153 8.15 1.15 -2.68
N LEU A 154 8.23 0.09 -1.88
CA LEU A 154 7.89 0.12 -0.45
C LEU A 154 6.44 0.00 0.00
N ILE A 155 6.35 -0.67 1.15
CA ILE A 155 5.57 -0.19 2.29
C ILE A 155 6.61 -0.24 3.44
N TRP A 156 7.65 0.61 3.49
CA TRP A 156 7.58 2.08 3.60
C TRP A 156 8.90 2.87 3.45
N ALA A 157 8.99 3.80 2.48
CA ALA A 157 10.17 4.66 2.17
C ALA A 157 11.51 3.95 1.81
N LEU A 158 11.91 4.07 0.53
CA LEU A 158 13.18 3.90 -0.21
C LEU A 158 12.96 3.90 -1.73
N VAL A 159 13.37 5.04 -2.27
CA VAL A 159 13.67 5.31 -3.68
C VAL A 159 12.42 5.38 -4.56
N LYS A 160 11.79 6.57 -4.57
CA LYS A 160 11.27 7.13 -5.82
C LYS A 160 12.24 6.73 -6.93
N ALA A 161 11.78 5.93 -7.89
CA ALA A 161 12.48 5.67 -9.14
C ALA A 161 13.16 6.97 -9.64
N GLY A 162 14.48 7.07 -9.44
CA GLY A 162 15.24 8.30 -9.68
C GLY A 162 16.51 8.53 -8.84
N TYR A 163 16.73 7.82 -7.73
CA TYR A 163 17.85 8.13 -6.81
C TYR A 163 18.93 7.04 -6.60
N VAL A 164 18.76 5.81 -7.10
CA VAL A 164 19.83 4.79 -7.09
C VAL A 164 20.14 4.41 -8.52
N LYS A 165 21.41 4.54 -8.91
CA LYS A 165 21.87 4.14 -10.25
C LYS A 165 21.76 2.62 -10.36
N GLU A 166 21.36 2.10 -11.51
CA GLU A 166 21.26 0.67 -11.80
C GLU A 166 22.53 -0.13 -11.40
N SER A 167 23.69 0.51 -11.49
CA SER A 167 24.99 -0.05 -11.07
C SER A 167 25.15 -0.30 -9.57
N GLU A 168 24.27 0.23 -8.73
CA GLU A 168 24.31 0.16 -7.27
C GLU A 168 23.28 -0.85 -6.72
N LEU A 169 22.43 -1.41 -7.57
CA LEU A 169 21.55 -2.51 -7.20
C LEU A 169 22.35 -3.82 -7.11
N PRO A 170 22.06 -4.70 -6.13
CA PRO A 170 22.62 -6.05 -6.11
C PRO A 170 22.37 -6.74 -7.47
N SER A 171 23.35 -7.44 -8.01
CA SER A 171 23.33 -7.99 -9.39
C SER A 171 22.18 -8.94 -9.72
N PHE A 172 21.44 -9.41 -8.71
CA PHE A 172 20.25 -10.23 -8.89
C PHE A 172 18.97 -9.40 -9.09
N ILE A 173 18.99 -8.09 -8.76
CA ILE A 173 17.94 -7.10 -9.03
C ILE A 173 18.22 -6.48 -10.39
N LYS A 174 17.37 -6.76 -11.39
CA LYS A 174 17.48 -6.22 -12.75
C LYS A 174 16.35 -5.22 -13.02
N PRO A 175 16.58 -4.16 -13.82
CA PRO A 175 15.47 -3.38 -14.36
C PRO A 175 14.57 -4.32 -15.16
N ASN A 176 13.26 -4.29 -14.87
CA ASN A 176 12.22 -5.21 -15.39
C ASN A 176 12.03 -6.53 -14.62
N GLN A 177 12.39 -6.59 -13.34
CA GLN A 177 12.03 -7.69 -12.45
C GLN A 177 10.79 -7.37 -11.58
N ALA A 178 9.94 -8.38 -11.38
CA ALA A 178 8.66 -8.28 -10.70
C ALA A 178 8.66 -8.87 -9.27
N TYR A 179 8.80 -8.07 -8.21
CA TYR A 179 8.74 -8.55 -6.82
C TYR A 179 7.32 -8.55 -6.24
N TYR A 180 6.84 -9.72 -5.84
CA TYR A 180 5.42 -10.00 -5.64
C TYR A 180 4.75 -9.49 -4.33
N TRP A 181 3.99 -8.37 -4.37
CA TRP A 181 3.07 -7.85 -3.34
C TRP A 181 1.83 -7.15 -3.89
N VAL A 182 0.59 -7.37 -3.39
CA VAL A 182 -0.63 -6.64 -3.84
C VAL A 182 -0.37 -5.16 -4.07
N ARG A 183 -0.73 -4.65 -5.27
CA ARG A 183 -0.31 -3.35 -5.84
C ARG A 183 -0.76 -2.18 -4.98
N GLY A 184 -0.06 -1.97 -3.86
CA GLY A 184 -0.31 -0.88 -2.94
C GLY A 184 -0.16 0.47 -3.63
N ASP A 185 0.76 0.60 -4.57
CA ASP A 185 0.91 1.75 -5.46
C ASP A 185 -0.36 2.04 -6.27
N VAL A 186 -0.97 1.02 -6.89
CA VAL A 186 -2.24 1.15 -7.64
C VAL A 186 -3.38 1.46 -6.68
N ALA A 187 -3.49 0.73 -5.56
CA ALA A 187 -4.53 0.96 -4.57
C ALA A 187 -4.47 2.39 -4.00
N ASN A 188 -3.27 2.89 -3.70
CA ASN A 188 -3.05 4.23 -3.16
C ASN A 188 -3.27 5.31 -4.19
N THR A 189 -2.78 5.11 -5.41
CA THR A 189 -2.99 6.05 -6.51
C THR A 189 -4.47 6.11 -6.87
N ALA A 190 -5.15 4.96 -6.90
CA ALA A 190 -6.59 4.89 -7.13
C ALA A 190 -7.37 5.58 -6.00
N LEU A 191 -7.07 5.28 -4.75
CA LEU A 191 -7.71 5.93 -3.60
C LEU A 191 -7.51 7.45 -3.63
N THR A 192 -6.27 7.91 -3.82
CA THR A 192 -5.94 9.34 -3.88
C THR A 192 -6.71 10.02 -5.01
N ASN A 193 -6.67 9.47 -6.22
CA ASN A 193 -7.34 10.09 -7.36
C ASN A 193 -8.86 9.98 -7.30
N TRP A 194 -9.42 8.93 -6.70
CA TRP A 194 -10.84 8.86 -6.41
C TRP A 194 -11.26 10.03 -5.52
N ILE A 195 -10.54 10.27 -4.44
CA ILE A 195 -10.85 11.35 -3.50
C ILE A 195 -10.74 12.71 -4.20
N GLU A 196 -9.69 12.92 -5.01
CA GLU A 196 -9.47 14.19 -5.71
C GLU A 196 -10.50 14.47 -6.80
N SER A 197 -10.91 13.46 -7.58
CA SER A 197 -11.72 13.65 -8.78
C SER A 197 -13.15 13.12 -8.65
N SER A 198 -13.47 12.40 -7.57
CA SER A 198 -14.71 11.64 -7.39
C SER A 198 -15.02 10.68 -8.55
N ASN A 199 -14.00 10.28 -9.32
CA ASN A 199 -14.19 9.39 -10.47
C ASN A 199 -14.38 7.95 -9.95
N PRO A 200 -15.56 7.32 -10.17
CA PRO A 200 -15.89 6.02 -9.60
C PRO A 200 -15.05 4.87 -10.18
N VAL A 201 -14.40 5.04 -11.33
CA VAL A 201 -13.51 4.03 -11.93
C VAL A 201 -12.33 3.70 -11.01
N PHE A 202 -11.81 4.69 -10.29
CA PHE A 202 -10.74 4.45 -9.33
C PHE A 202 -11.20 3.56 -8.17
N LEU A 203 -12.45 3.67 -7.73
CA LEU A 203 -12.99 2.76 -6.73
C LEU A 203 -13.17 1.34 -7.27
N ASP A 204 -13.59 1.17 -8.52
CA ASP A 204 -13.68 -0.17 -9.11
C ASP A 204 -12.32 -0.89 -9.06
N ILE A 205 -11.26 -0.16 -9.40
CA ILE A 205 -9.89 -0.67 -9.42
C ILE A 205 -9.38 -0.98 -8.01
N LEU A 206 -9.84 -0.22 -7.01
CA LEU A 206 -9.54 -0.49 -5.62
C LEU A 206 -10.27 -1.74 -5.11
N VAL A 207 -11.58 -1.86 -5.39
CA VAL A 207 -12.40 -3.06 -5.08
C VAL A 207 -11.80 -4.30 -5.69
N PHE A 208 -11.34 -4.18 -6.93
CA PHE A 208 -10.67 -5.23 -7.64
C PHE A 208 -9.43 -5.78 -6.91
N ALA A 209 -8.58 -4.89 -6.39
CA ALA A 209 -7.42 -5.28 -5.60
C ALA A 209 -7.81 -6.02 -4.31
N TYR A 210 -8.91 -5.61 -3.67
CA TYR A 210 -9.42 -6.27 -2.46
C TYR A 210 -10.04 -7.65 -2.72
N GLU A 211 -10.85 -7.79 -3.77
CA GLU A 211 -11.43 -9.09 -4.14
C GLU A 211 -10.34 -10.11 -4.48
N GLU A 212 -9.26 -9.68 -5.14
CA GLU A 212 -8.16 -10.58 -5.45
C GLU A 212 -7.38 -11.03 -4.21
N LEU A 213 -7.14 -10.11 -3.27
CA LEU A 213 -6.58 -10.46 -1.97
C LEU A 213 -7.41 -11.53 -1.27
N LEU A 214 -8.73 -11.34 -1.27
CA LEU A 214 -9.66 -12.26 -0.66
C LEU A 214 -9.65 -13.63 -1.35
N ASN A 215 -9.62 -13.66 -2.68
CA ASN A 215 -9.61 -14.89 -3.48
C ASN A 215 -8.29 -15.68 -3.34
N ARG A 216 -7.19 -15.03 -2.96
CA ARG A 216 -5.88 -15.67 -2.74
C ARG A 216 -5.66 -16.16 -1.32
N MET A 217 -6.56 -15.81 -0.41
CA MET A 217 -6.49 -16.21 0.98
C MET A 217 -6.85 -17.69 1.12
N ASN A 218 -5.98 -18.46 1.75
CA ASN A 218 -6.27 -19.87 2.06
C ASN A 218 -7.20 -19.98 3.29
N GLU A 219 -7.56 -21.22 3.64
CA GLU A 219 -8.43 -21.54 4.79
C GLU A 219 -7.88 -21.08 6.16
N HIS A 220 -6.59 -20.77 6.22
CA HIS A 220 -5.88 -20.29 7.41
C HIS A 220 -5.62 -18.78 7.40
N GLY A 221 -6.13 -18.04 6.40
CA GLY A 221 -5.90 -16.61 6.26
C GLY A 221 -4.59 -16.24 5.55
N GLY A 222 -3.76 -17.22 5.22
CA GLY A 222 -2.51 -17.03 4.52
C GLY A 222 -2.73 -16.64 3.06
N VAL A 223 -2.24 -15.46 2.66
CA VAL A 223 -2.16 -15.07 1.25
C VAL A 223 -0.80 -15.48 0.68
N LYS A 224 -0.84 -16.32 -0.37
CA LYS A 224 0.36 -16.79 -1.06
C LYS A 224 1.06 -15.64 -1.77
N ILE A 225 2.37 -15.54 -1.56
CA ILE A 225 3.25 -14.82 -2.49
C ILE A 225 3.75 -15.84 -3.52
N PRO A 226 3.40 -15.69 -4.81
CA PRO A 226 4.18 -16.34 -5.85
C PRO A 226 5.58 -15.72 -5.80
N TYR A 227 6.65 -16.41 -5.46
CA TYR A 227 8.03 -16.00 -5.82
C TYR A 227 8.67 -14.70 -5.26
N ILE A 228 8.35 -14.23 -4.04
CA ILE A 228 9.40 -13.57 -3.25
C ILE A 228 9.85 -14.52 -2.18
N THR A 229 10.65 -15.50 -2.57
CA THR A 229 11.76 -15.89 -1.73
C THR A 229 12.86 -16.37 -2.68
N ALA A 230 14.11 -16.01 -2.40
CA ALA A 230 15.22 -16.83 -2.86
C ALA A 230 15.25 -18.21 -2.13
N ALA A 231 14.19 -18.54 -1.39
CA ALA A 231 13.92 -19.86 -0.82
C ALA A 231 13.12 -20.69 -1.83
N ARG A 232 13.45 -21.97 -1.94
CA ARG A 232 12.73 -22.88 -2.85
C ARG A 232 11.43 -23.43 -2.24
N ALA A 233 11.08 -22.97 -1.04
CA ALA A 233 9.92 -23.46 -0.31
C ALA A 233 8.64 -22.85 -0.87
N LYS A 234 7.74 -23.72 -1.32
CA LYS A 234 6.41 -23.34 -1.81
C LYS A 234 5.52 -23.00 -0.61
N ASP A 235 4.68 -21.98 -0.76
CA ASP A 235 3.51 -21.71 0.09
C ASP A 235 3.77 -21.21 1.53
N ILE A 236 4.90 -20.52 1.79
CA ILE A 236 5.21 -19.91 3.10
C ILE A 236 4.54 -18.53 3.31
N TYR A 237 4.00 -18.29 4.51
CA TYR A 237 3.32 -17.07 4.94
C TYR A 237 4.07 -16.42 6.13
N GLY A 238 4.46 -15.15 6.01
CA GLY A 238 5.23 -14.44 7.05
C GLY A 238 4.54 -13.18 7.60
N SER A 239 5.21 -12.56 8.58
CA SER A 239 4.79 -11.36 9.33
C SER A 239 4.50 -10.09 8.53
N PRO A 240 5.26 -9.75 7.48
CA PRO A 240 4.94 -8.55 6.72
C PRO A 240 3.76 -8.80 5.76
N GLN A 241 3.57 -10.05 5.30
CA GLN A 241 2.49 -10.40 4.38
C GLN A 241 1.11 -10.29 5.03
N GLN A 242 0.89 -10.96 6.16
CA GLN A 242 -0.46 -10.94 6.75
C GLN A 242 -0.77 -9.60 7.41
N SER A 243 0.22 -8.89 7.96
CA SER A 243 0.03 -7.49 8.38
C SER A 243 -0.43 -6.59 7.23
N TYR A 244 0.15 -6.74 6.04
CA TYR A 244 -0.30 -6.01 4.87
C TYR A 244 -1.73 -6.39 4.47
N VAL A 245 -2.05 -7.68 4.41
CA VAL A 245 -3.38 -8.18 4.04
C VAL A 245 -4.44 -7.70 5.04
N PHE A 246 -4.16 -7.81 6.33
CA PHE A 246 -5.00 -7.30 7.41
C PHE A 246 -5.32 -5.82 7.20
N ASN A 247 -4.30 -4.97 7.07
CA ASN A 247 -4.48 -3.52 6.92
C ASN A 247 -5.24 -3.18 5.62
N THR A 248 -4.91 -3.86 4.53
CA THR A 248 -5.50 -3.59 3.21
C THR A 248 -6.97 -3.99 3.14
N LEU A 249 -7.33 -5.16 3.68
CA LEU A 249 -8.72 -5.62 3.71
C LEU A 249 -9.56 -4.87 4.75
N LEU A 250 -8.98 -4.52 5.91
CA LEU A 250 -9.65 -3.65 6.87
C LEU A 250 -10.00 -2.32 6.22
N ARG A 251 -9.06 -1.75 5.44
CA ARG A 251 -9.31 -0.54 4.66
C ARG A 251 -10.39 -0.73 3.60
N GLY A 252 -10.43 -1.89 2.95
CA GLY A 252 -11.50 -2.22 2.01
C GLY A 252 -12.88 -2.24 2.68
N PHE A 253 -12.99 -2.81 3.88
CA PHE A 253 -14.22 -2.78 4.66
C PHE A 253 -14.64 -1.34 4.99
N GLU A 254 -13.71 -0.51 5.44
CA GLU A 254 -13.96 0.90 5.77
C GLU A 254 -14.43 1.74 4.57
N LEU A 255 -13.96 1.44 3.36
CA LEU A 255 -14.35 2.21 2.19
C LEU A 255 -15.65 1.69 1.56
N ILE A 256 -15.78 0.37 1.47
CA ILE A 256 -16.83 -0.28 0.67
C ILE A 256 -17.98 -0.76 1.55
N GLY A 257 -17.71 -1.15 2.80
CA GLY A 257 -18.70 -1.63 3.76
C GLY A 257 -19.01 -3.11 3.63
N ASP A 258 -18.26 -3.83 2.80
CA ASP A 258 -18.45 -5.27 2.62
C ASP A 258 -17.79 -6.05 3.76
N SER A 259 -18.62 -6.67 4.60
CA SER A 259 -18.19 -7.48 5.74
C SER A 259 -17.23 -8.63 5.38
N ARG A 260 -17.21 -9.09 4.12
CA ARG A 260 -16.27 -10.11 3.66
C ARG A 260 -14.81 -9.62 3.81
N TYR A 261 -14.55 -8.33 3.59
CA TYR A 261 -13.21 -7.77 3.77
C TYR A 261 -12.83 -7.70 5.24
N LEU A 262 -13.75 -7.34 6.14
CA LEU A 262 -13.48 -7.36 7.58
C LEU A 262 -13.14 -8.77 8.07
N LYS A 263 -13.93 -9.76 7.64
CA LYS A 263 -13.67 -11.18 7.94
C LYS A 263 -12.31 -11.62 7.42
N GLY A 264 -11.97 -11.29 6.18
CA GLY A 264 -10.66 -11.59 5.60
C GLY A 264 -9.51 -10.89 6.33
N ALA A 265 -9.70 -9.63 6.77
CA ALA A 265 -8.70 -8.92 7.55
C ALA A 265 -8.40 -9.66 8.85
N VAL A 266 -9.42 -9.96 9.66
CA VAL A 266 -9.27 -10.70 10.92
C VAL A 266 -8.66 -12.08 10.67
N LYS A 267 -9.11 -12.77 9.60
CA LYS A 267 -8.58 -14.07 9.19
C LYS A 267 -7.07 -14.03 8.90
N ALA A 268 -6.55 -12.96 8.30
CA ALA A 268 -5.12 -12.81 8.04
C ALA A 268 -4.27 -12.87 9.33
N LEU A 269 -4.80 -12.37 10.46
CA LEU A 269 -4.11 -12.46 11.75
C LEU A 269 -4.11 -13.89 12.32
N GLU A 270 -5.09 -14.73 11.98
CA GLU A 270 -5.16 -16.12 12.48
C GLU A 270 -3.95 -16.95 12.07
N CYS A 271 -3.37 -16.70 10.89
CA CYS A 271 -2.14 -17.37 10.44
C CYS A 271 -0.99 -17.18 11.44
N TYR A 272 -0.90 -16.04 12.14
CA TYR A 272 0.07 -15.84 13.22
C TYR A 272 -0.30 -16.52 14.52
N LEU A 273 -1.59 -16.51 14.86
CA LEU A 273 -2.08 -17.00 16.14
C LEU A 273 -2.06 -18.53 16.20
N THR A 274 -2.48 -19.18 15.12
CA THR A 274 -2.67 -20.63 15.05
C THR A 274 -1.46 -21.39 14.50
N GLN A 275 -0.53 -20.68 13.84
CA GLN A 275 0.72 -21.22 13.27
C GLN A 275 0.55 -22.55 12.51
N PRO A 276 -0.41 -22.67 11.57
CA PRO A 276 -0.58 -23.88 10.77
C PRO A 276 0.64 -24.12 9.87
N PRO A 277 0.77 -25.33 9.28
CA PRO A 277 1.87 -25.62 8.36
C PRO A 277 2.01 -24.52 7.30
N ASN A 278 3.23 -24.02 7.15
CA ASN A 278 3.65 -22.91 6.28
C ASN A 278 3.31 -21.48 6.75
N CYS A 279 2.53 -21.29 7.82
CA CYS A 279 2.46 -20.00 8.51
C CYS A 279 3.62 -19.90 9.51
N LEU A 280 4.59 -19.01 9.25
CA LEU A 280 5.80 -18.93 10.07
C LEU A 280 5.55 -18.40 11.48
N GLY A 281 4.44 -17.68 11.68
CA GLY A 281 4.03 -17.21 13.00
C GLY A 281 5.11 -16.40 13.71
N TYR A 282 5.56 -16.93 14.83
CA TYR A 282 6.58 -16.34 15.68
C TYR A 282 7.56 -17.39 16.21
N ILE A 283 8.75 -16.94 16.59
CA ILE A 283 9.71 -17.71 17.38
C ILE A 283 9.45 -17.39 18.84
N ASP A 284 9.43 -18.40 19.70
CA ASP A 284 9.47 -18.20 21.15
C ASP A 284 10.93 -17.96 21.56
N LEU A 285 11.21 -16.79 22.14
CA LEU A 285 12.54 -16.42 22.63
C LEU A 285 12.75 -16.86 24.09
N GLY A 286 11.81 -17.59 24.68
CA GLY A 286 11.75 -17.90 26.10
C GLY A 286 10.99 -16.84 26.90
N ASN A 287 10.56 -17.20 28.12
CA ASN A 287 9.81 -16.32 29.02
C ASN A 287 8.50 -15.75 28.43
N GLY A 288 7.93 -16.40 27.42
CA GLY A 288 6.71 -15.93 26.74
C GLY A 288 6.94 -14.79 25.74
N LEU A 289 8.20 -14.46 25.41
CA LEU A 289 8.55 -13.44 24.43
C LEU A 289 8.45 -14.00 23.01
N LYS A 290 7.76 -13.28 22.12
CA LYS A 290 7.47 -13.73 20.76
C LYS A 290 8.18 -12.86 19.75
N TRP A 291 8.88 -13.48 18.79
CA TRP A 291 9.45 -12.79 17.64
C TRP A 291 8.75 -13.17 16.33
N PHE A 292 7.92 -12.28 15.81
CA PHE A 292 7.22 -12.43 14.52
C PHE A 292 8.19 -12.50 13.32
N ARG A 293 8.05 -13.55 12.49
CA ARG A 293 9.07 -13.96 11.50
C ARG A 293 8.83 -13.39 10.11
N TRP A 294 9.93 -13.01 9.45
CA TRP A 294 9.94 -12.81 8.01
C TRP A 294 10.11 -14.15 7.28
N GLY A 295 9.27 -14.42 6.29
CA GLY A 295 9.31 -15.65 5.52
C GLY A 295 10.02 -15.56 4.19
N SER A 296 11.22 -14.97 4.16
CA SER A 296 12.01 -14.95 2.94
C SER A 296 13.49 -15.17 3.19
N ARG A 297 14.18 -15.68 2.18
CA ARG A 297 15.65 -15.76 2.15
C ARG A 297 16.23 -14.35 2.01
N HIS A 298 16.98 -13.91 3.02
CA HIS A 298 17.81 -12.70 2.94
C HIS A 298 18.83 -12.86 1.81
N PHE A 299 19.21 -11.79 1.11
CA PHE A 299 20.27 -11.87 0.09
C PHE A 299 21.65 -12.28 0.66
N LEU A 300 21.80 -12.17 1.98
CA LEU A 300 22.99 -12.63 2.72
C LEU A 300 22.85 -14.09 3.21
N SER A 301 21.63 -14.65 3.16
CA SER A 301 21.34 -15.98 3.69
C SER A 301 21.84 -17.08 2.75
N SER A 302 22.63 -17.99 3.30
CA SER A 302 23.06 -19.22 2.63
C SER A 302 22.06 -20.36 2.75
N ASP A 303 20.99 -20.22 3.55
CA ASP A 303 19.95 -21.24 3.70
C ASP A 303 19.02 -21.25 2.47
N PRO A 304 19.06 -22.31 1.62
CA PRO A 304 18.24 -22.39 0.42
C PRO A 304 16.74 -22.59 0.72
N GLN A 305 16.39 -22.90 1.98
CA GLN A 305 15.03 -23.12 2.43
C GLN A 305 14.42 -21.86 3.09
N GLY A 306 15.24 -20.83 3.37
CA GLY A 306 14.77 -19.54 3.92
C GLY A 306 14.20 -19.61 5.34
N TRP A 307 14.62 -20.61 6.14
CA TRP A 307 14.20 -20.78 7.53
C TRP A 307 15.12 -20.07 8.52
N GLU A 308 16.25 -19.55 8.04
CA GLU A 308 17.18 -18.78 8.86
C GLU A 308 16.45 -17.65 9.60
N ASN A 309 16.70 -17.55 10.90
CA ASN A 309 16.04 -16.57 11.74
C ASN A 309 16.75 -15.23 11.59
N LEU A 310 16.29 -14.46 10.61
CA LEU A 310 16.90 -13.18 10.25
C LEU A 310 16.70 -12.09 11.32
N MET A 311 15.70 -12.24 12.17
CA MET A 311 15.30 -11.25 13.19
C MET A 311 15.17 -9.84 12.60
N VAL A 312 14.37 -9.72 11.54
CA VAL A 312 14.14 -8.43 10.87
C VAL A 312 13.20 -7.55 11.69
N LEU A 313 13.69 -6.38 12.10
CA LEU A 313 13.04 -5.52 13.08
C LEU A 313 11.74 -4.90 12.56
N ASN A 314 11.76 -4.33 11.35
CA ASN A 314 10.56 -3.69 10.79
C ASN A 314 9.41 -4.70 10.60
N THR A 315 9.74 -5.92 10.17
CA THR A 315 8.80 -7.02 9.97
C THR A 315 8.13 -7.41 11.28
N HIS A 316 8.93 -7.54 12.34
CA HIS A 316 8.43 -7.81 13.66
C HIS A 316 7.49 -6.69 14.15
N LEU A 317 7.91 -5.44 13.99
CA LEU A 317 7.13 -4.26 14.37
C LEU A 317 5.82 -4.11 13.57
N MET A 318 5.77 -4.53 12.31
CA MET A 318 4.53 -4.56 11.52
C MET A 318 3.50 -5.49 12.15
N ALA A 319 3.90 -6.68 12.59
CA ALA A 319 3.01 -7.60 13.29
C ALA A 319 2.53 -7.02 14.63
N VAL A 320 3.45 -6.47 15.44
CA VAL A 320 3.10 -5.79 16.70
C VAL A 320 2.07 -4.68 16.46
N LEU A 321 2.27 -3.87 15.42
CA LEU A 321 1.34 -2.79 15.07
C LEU A 321 -0.03 -3.33 14.64
N SER A 322 -0.09 -4.33 13.77
CA SER A 322 -1.35 -4.95 13.34
C SER A 322 -2.14 -5.54 14.51
N PHE A 323 -1.47 -6.20 15.45
CA PHE A 323 -2.12 -6.72 16.66
C PHE A 323 -2.61 -5.60 17.59
N SER A 324 -1.80 -4.55 17.76
CA SER A 324 -2.18 -3.37 18.55
C SER A 324 -3.43 -2.71 17.97
N GLU A 325 -3.49 -2.56 16.64
CA GLU A 325 -4.62 -1.97 15.94
C GLU A 325 -5.87 -2.85 16.03
N ALA A 326 -5.74 -4.16 15.82
CA ALA A 326 -6.86 -5.08 15.95
C ALA A 326 -7.47 -5.04 17.36
N TYR A 327 -6.63 -4.93 18.39
CA TYR A 327 -7.08 -4.79 19.77
C TYR A 327 -7.81 -3.46 20.02
N VAL A 328 -7.19 -2.33 19.66
CA VAL A 328 -7.76 -0.99 19.90
C VAL A 328 -9.09 -0.80 19.17
N ARG A 329 -9.27 -1.49 18.05
CA ARG A 329 -10.53 -1.51 17.28
C ARG A 329 -11.56 -2.52 17.79
N GLY A 330 -11.25 -3.31 18.80
CA GLY A 330 -12.14 -4.35 19.32
C GLY A 330 -12.33 -5.55 18.39
N LEU A 331 -11.46 -5.72 17.39
CA LEU A 331 -11.53 -6.83 16.42
C LEU A 331 -10.97 -8.15 16.96
N CYS A 332 -10.11 -8.07 17.98
CA CYS A 332 -9.44 -9.22 18.56
C CYS A 332 -8.95 -8.90 19.98
N SER A 333 -9.59 -9.50 21.00
CA SER A 333 -9.24 -9.28 22.40
C SER A 333 -7.88 -9.88 22.77
N GLU A 334 -7.54 -11.06 22.24
CA GLU A 334 -6.28 -11.74 22.53
C GLU A 334 -5.06 -11.08 21.88
N CYS A 335 -5.27 -10.24 20.87
CA CYS A 335 -4.21 -9.59 20.11
C CYS A 335 -3.34 -8.66 20.98
N VAL A 336 -3.88 -8.08 22.06
CA VAL A 336 -3.09 -7.27 23.00
C VAL A 336 -1.94 -8.05 23.62
N ASN A 337 -2.14 -9.32 23.96
CA ASN A 337 -1.10 -10.14 24.58
C ASN A 337 0.03 -10.44 23.59
N HIS A 338 -0.31 -10.65 22.32
CA HIS A 338 0.67 -10.85 21.25
C HIS A 338 1.44 -9.56 20.95
N ALA A 339 0.76 -8.42 20.95
CA ALA A 339 1.39 -7.12 20.75
C ALA A 339 2.38 -6.81 21.88
N LEU A 340 1.95 -6.95 23.14
CA LEU A 340 2.79 -6.70 24.33
C LEU A 340 4.01 -7.64 24.37
N SER A 341 3.82 -8.94 24.11
CA SER A 341 4.92 -9.90 24.04
C SER A 341 5.96 -9.54 22.96
N GLY A 342 5.52 -9.03 21.80
CA GLY A 342 6.45 -8.52 20.79
C GLY A 342 7.17 -7.24 21.22
N VAL A 343 6.47 -6.31 21.88
CA VAL A 343 7.10 -5.11 22.46
C VAL A 343 8.17 -5.49 23.49
N GLU A 344 7.88 -6.42 24.39
CA GLU A 344 8.83 -6.90 25.40
C GLU A 344 10.05 -7.59 24.75
N ALA A 345 9.86 -8.30 23.64
CA ALA A 345 10.96 -8.88 22.87
C ALA A 345 11.89 -7.81 22.28
N ILE A 346 11.35 -6.70 21.76
CA ILE A 346 12.16 -5.57 21.29
C ILE A 346 12.93 -4.91 22.43
N ILE A 347 12.25 -4.70 23.57
CA ILE A 347 12.85 -4.06 24.74
C ILE A 347 14.01 -4.90 25.28
N SER A 348 13.82 -6.21 25.44
CA SER A 348 14.86 -7.11 25.94
C SER A 348 16.07 -7.21 25.00
N LEU A 349 15.84 -7.06 23.70
CA LEU A 349 16.87 -7.07 22.66
C LEU A 349 17.32 -5.66 22.24
N SER A 350 16.92 -4.61 22.96
CA SER A 350 17.17 -3.23 22.54
C SER A 350 18.67 -2.90 22.46
N GLY A 351 19.49 -3.47 23.36
CA GLY A 351 20.95 -3.35 23.30
C GLY A 351 21.57 -4.02 22.07
N GLU A 352 20.87 -4.96 21.44
CA GLU A 352 21.32 -5.61 20.21
C GLU A 352 20.86 -4.84 18.96
N PHE A 353 19.63 -4.33 18.97
CA PHE A 353 19.04 -3.64 17.82
C PHE A 353 19.37 -2.15 17.74
N GLN A 354 19.76 -1.50 18.85
CA GLN A 354 20.02 -0.07 18.86
C GLN A 354 21.49 0.26 19.11
N ARG A 355 22.13 0.89 18.13
CA ARG A 355 23.47 1.47 18.25
C ARG A 355 23.44 2.67 19.22
N SER A 356 24.58 2.99 19.81
CA SER A 356 24.72 4.05 20.82
C SER A 356 24.30 5.45 20.35
N ASP A 357 24.37 5.74 19.06
CA ASP A 357 23.92 7.00 18.45
C ASP A 357 22.41 7.07 18.20
N GLY A 358 21.71 5.96 18.41
CA GLY A 358 20.26 5.80 18.24
C GLY A 358 19.86 5.01 17.00
N TYR A 359 20.79 4.63 16.11
CA TYR A 359 20.48 3.88 14.90
C TYR A 359 19.84 2.52 15.23
N LEU A 360 18.81 2.15 14.48
CA LEU A 360 18.13 0.85 14.60
C LEU A 360 18.56 -0.04 13.45
N TYR A 361 19.21 -1.15 13.77
CA TYR A 361 19.62 -2.14 12.79
C TYR A 361 18.41 -2.73 12.06
N TYR A 362 18.55 -2.93 10.75
CA TYR A 362 17.50 -3.54 9.94
C TYR A 362 17.15 -4.95 10.46
N SER A 363 18.18 -5.73 10.77
CA SER A 363 18.06 -7.07 11.33
C SER A 363 19.31 -7.45 12.12
N LEU A 364 19.19 -8.31 13.14
CA LEU A 364 20.39 -8.82 13.85
C LEU A 364 21.29 -9.62 12.91
N TYR A 365 20.68 -10.26 11.91
CA TYR A 365 21.41 -10.95 10.86
C TYR A 365 22.30 -10.00 10.05
N SER A 366 21.78 -8.85 9.62
CA SER A 366 22.54 -7.86 8.86
C SER A 366 23.65 -7.26 9.71
N LYS A 367 23.35 -6.90 10.96
CA LYS A 367 24.35 -6.44 11.94
C LYS A 367 25.50 -7.44 12.08
N MET A 368 25.22 -8.74 12.20
CA MET A 368 26.25 -9.78 12.36
C MET A 368 27.18 -9.88 11.14
N HIS A 369 26.66 -9.68 9.93
CA HIS A 369 27.43 -9.86 8.68
C HIS A 369 28.04 -8.56 8.14
N MET A 370 27.40 -7.42 8.37
CA MET A 370 27.82 -6.11 7.88
C MET A 370 28.52 -5.26 8.93
N GLY A 371 28.34 -5.58 10.22
CA GLY A 371 28.87 -4.82 11.35
C GLY A 371 28.12 -3.52 11.60
N GLU A 372 28.69 -2.67 12.47
CA GLU A 372 28.00 -1.47 12.95
C GLU A 372 27.74 -0.41 11.87
N GLY A 373 28.47 -0.42 10.75
CA GLY A 373 28.35 0.54 9.64
C GLY A 373 27.45 0.08 8.49
N GLU A 374 26.42 -0.73 8.75
CA GLU A 374 25.52 -1.23 7.70
C GLU A 374 24.79 -0.10 6.95
N ASP A 375 24.54 1.04 7.60
CA ASP A 375 23.90 2.23 7.04
C ASP A 375 24.77 3.00 6.06
N ASP A 376 26.10 2.86 6.15
CA ASP A 376 27.04 3.43 5.19
C ASP A 376 27.34 2.47 4.05
N LYS A 377 27.43 1.18 4.35
CA LYS A 377 27.64 0.12 3.34
C LYS A 377 26.43 -0.08 2.46
N TYR A 378 25.24 0.09 3.02
CA TYR A 378 23.96 -0.04 2.32
C TYR A 378 23.06 1.13 2.71
N PRO A 379 23.19 2.30 2.03
CA PRO A 379 22.41 3.50 2.31
C PRO A 379 20.90 3.27 2.46
N PRO A 380 20.26 2.31 1.76
CA PRO A 380 18.87 2.03 2.00
C PRO A 380 18.49 1.69 3.46
N TYR A 381 19.40 1.12 4.25
CA TYR A 381 19.08 0.76 5.63
C TYR A 381 18.78 1.96 6.54
N ARG A 382 19.20 3.17 6.15
CA ARG A 382 18.81 4.43 6.80
C ARG A 382 17.29 4.63 6.80
N GLY A 383 16.65 4.35 5.66
CA GLY A 383 15.20 4.37 5.52
C GLY A 383 14.52 3.31 6.37
N TYR A 384 15.12 2.11 6.49
CA TYR A 384 14.58 1.05 7.35
C TYR A 384 14.71 1.35 8.84
N SER A 385 15.77 2.03 9.27
CA SER A 385 15.87 2.51 10.66
C SER A 385 14.73 3.49 10.98
N LEU A 386 14.46 4.43 10.08
CA LEU A 386 13.35 5.38 10.22
C LEU A 386 11.97 4.72 10.10
N LEU A 387 11.82 3.67 9.30
CA LEU A 387 10.63 2.84 9.26
C LEU A 387 10.39 2.14 10.62
N SER A 388 11.38 1.42 11.12
CA SER A 388 11.29 0.76 12.43
C SER A 388 10.96 1.77 13.53
N SER A 389 11.59 2.94 13.51
CA SER A 389 11.26 4.04 14.41
C SER A 389 9.78 4.41 14.35
N ARG A 390 9.21 4.63 13.15
CA ARG A 390 7.80 5.01 13.00
C ARG A 390 6.83 3.93 13.46
N LEU A 391 7.08 2.68 13.11
CA LEU A 391 6.26 1.54 13.55
C LEU A 391 6.28 1.41 15.07
N ALA A 392 7.46 1.52 15.68
CA ALA A 392 7.64 1.48 17.13
C ALA A 392 6.96 2.67 17.82
N LEU A 393 7.06 3.89 17.29
CA LEU A 393 6.34 5.05 17.81
C LEU A 393 4.83 4.82 17.79
N LYS A 394 4.28 4.31 16.69
CA LYS A 394 2.84 4.01 16.58
C LYS A 394 2.38 2.95 17.57
N ALA A 395 3.09 1.82 17.63
CA ALA A 395 2.80 0.77 18.60
C ALA A 395 2.89 1.29 20.04
N SER A 396 3.88 2.15 20.34
CA SER A 396 4.04 2.75 21.66
C SER A 396 2.90 3.67 22.06
N ILE A 397 2.26 4.35 21.10
CA ILE A 397 1.09 5.19 21.34
C ILE A 397 -0.14 4.31 21.60
N TYR A 398 -0.36 3.26 20.79
CA TYR A 398 -1.46 2.32 20.99
C TYR A 398 -1.42 1.62 22.36
N LEU A 399 -0.23 1.16 22.73
CA LEU A 399 -0.03 0.33 23.92
C LEU A 399 0.40 1.15 25.14
N ASN A 400 0.50 2.48 25.00
CA ASN A 400 1.01 3.39 26.03
C ASN A 400 2.35 2.92 26.65
N ASN A 401 3.30 2.49 25.82
CA ASN A 401 4.59 1.96 26.26
C ASN A 401 5.71 3.02 26.15
N SER A 402 6.21 3.51 27.29
CA SER A 402 7.22 4.58 27.33
C SER A 402 8.62 4.13 26.90
N GLU A 403 8.97 2.87 27.12
CA GLU A 403 10.30 2.35 26.81
C GLU A 403 10.49 2.15 25.30
N LEU A 404 9.53 1.52 24.63
CA LEU A 404 9.49 1.41 23.17
C LEU A 404 9.47 2.79 22.51
N TYR A 405 8.72 3.73 23.09
CA TYR A 405 8.70 5.11 22.64
C TYR A 405 10.10 5.75 22.69
N ASN A 406 10.84 5.57 23.79
CA ASN A 406 12.18 6.14 23.94
C ASN A 406 13.19 5.53 22.97
N ILE A 407 13.13 4.20 22.75
CA ILE A 407 13.96 3.51 21.74
C ILE A 407 13.71 4.15 20.37
N ALA A 408 12.45 4.28 19.97
CA ALA A 408 12.08 4.82 18.68
C ALA A 408 12.44 6.31 18.53
N LYS A 409 12.18 7.13 19.55
CA LYS A 409 12.53 8.56 19.57
C LYS A 409 14.02 8.79 19.27
N ARG A 410 14.92 7.99 19.84
CA ARG A 410 16.37 8.12 19.58
C ARG A 410 16.72 7.96 18.10
N ALA A 411 16.15 6.96 17.43
CA ALA A 411 16.36 6.72 16.00
C ALA A 411 15.81 7.86 15.13
N CYS A 412 14.63 8.36 15.50
CA CYS A 412 14.00 9.52 14.87
C CYS A 412 14.90 10.76 14.89
N LEU A 413 15.43 11.09 16.08
CA LEU A 413 16.28 12.25 16.29
C LEU A 413 17.66 12.10 15.64
N LEU A 414 18.19 10.87 15.55
CA LEU A 414 19.37 10.58 14.74
C LEU A 414 19.12 10.92 13.26
N GLY A 415 18.03 10.43 12.68
CA GLY A 415 17.69 10.70 11.28
C GLY A 415 17.52 12.19 11.01
N TYR A 416 16.84 12.92 11.89
CA TYR A 416 16.76 14.39 11.80
C TYR A 416 18.14 15.04 11.74
N ARG A 417 19.04 14.73 12.69
CA ARG A 417 20.39 15.31 12.74
C ARG A 417 21.17 14.99 11.46
N ASN A 418 21.05 13.78 10.93
CA ASN A 418 21.77 13.40 9.71
C ASN A 418 21.21 14.06 8.45
N VAL A 419 19.88 14.23 8.35
CA VAL A 419 19.24 14.92 7.22
C VAL A 419 19.61 16.41 7.21
N ILE A 420 19.50 17.10 8.35
CA ILE A 420 19.84 18.53 8.44
C ILE A 420 21.33 18.77 8.14
N ASN A 421 22.22 17.86 8.58
CA ASN A 421 23.64 17.93 8.27
C ASN A 421 23.99 17.48 6.84
N GLY A 422 23.00 17.14 6.00
CA GLY A 422 23.20 16.72 4.62
C GLY A 422 23.87 15.36 4.45
N LYS A 423 23.91 14.53 5.50
CA LYS A 423 24.46 13.16 5.44
C LYS A 423 23.46 12.17 4.85
N TRP A 424 22.17 12.42 5.11
CA TRP A 424 21.02 11.59 4.75
C TRP A 424 20.06 12.38 3.85
N SER A 425 19.31 11.68 3.00
CA SER A 425 18.34 12.26 2.04
C SER A 425 16.89 11.88 2.34
N GLU A 426 16.65 11.25 3.49
CA GLU A 426 15.36 10.67 3.90
C GLU A 426 14.40 11.72 4.51
N TYR A 427 14.26 12.90 3.87
CA TYR A 427 13.46 14.02 4.39
C TYR A 427 12.02 13.64 4.73
N GLU A 428 11.36 12.89 3.84
CA GLU A 428 9.97 12.47 4.04
C GLU A 428 9.82 11.53 5.26
N ALA A 429 10.71 10.54 5.38
CA ALA A 429 10.66 9.57 6.47
C ALA A 429 10.96 10.22 7.82
N VAL A 430 11.90 11.18 7.87
CA VAL A 430 12.16 11.99 9.06
C VAL A 430 10.96 12.85 9.41
N ALA A 431 10.34 13.53 8.43
CA ALA A 431 9.16 14.35 8.69
C ALA A 431 8.03 13.50 9.30
N ARG A 432 7.75 12.32 8.74
CA ARG A 432 6.75 11.36 9.28
C ARG A 432 7.07 10.87 10.68
N CYS A 433 8.35 10.75 10.99
CA CYS A 433 8.77 10.34 12.32
C CYS A 433 8.58 11.47 13.34
N LEU A 434 8.98 12.69 12.98
CA LEU A 434 8.84 13.86 13.84
C LEU A 434 7.37 14.23 14.09
N SER A 435 6.46 13.98 13.14
CA SER A 435 5.03 14.22 13.35
C SER A 435 4.47 13.35 14.48
N LEU A 436 4.85 12.07 14.54
CA LEU A 436 4.45 11.16 15.62
C LEU A 436 5.00 11.60 16.98
N LEU A 437 6.24 12.10 17.03
CA LEU A 437 6.78 12.69 18.25
C LEU A 437 6.00 13.95 18.66
N TYR A 438 5.71 14.84 17.70
CA TYR A 438 4.98 16.08 17.96
C TYR A 438 3.57 15.81 18.49
N LEU A 439 2.87 14.78 17.98
CA LEU A 439 1.56 14.38 18.52
C LEU A 439 1.61 14.04 20.01
N LYS A 440 2.71 13.44 20.47
CA LYS A 440 2.87 13.01 21.86
C LYS A 440 3.43 14.12 22.77
N GLU A 441 4.38 14.92 22.28
CA GLU A 441 5.12 15.88 23.12
C GLU A 441 4.82 17.36 22.80
N GLY A 442 4.40 17.69 21.58
CA GLY A 442 4.22 19.08 21.13
C GLY A 442 5.53 19.87 21.08
N GLY A 443 5.46 21.18 21.37
CA GLY A 443 6.61 22.05 21.60
C GLY A 443 7.60 22.15 20.42
N ASP A 444 8.90 22.08 20.74
CA ASP A 444 10.04 22.29 19.82
C ASP A 444 10.04 21.37 18.59
N LEU A 445 9.30 20.25 18.64
CA LEU A 445 9.19 19.32 17.52
C LEU A 445 8.50 19.94 16.30
N LEU A 446 7.65 20.97 16.48
CA LEU A 446 7.09 21.73 15.37
C LEU A 446 8.18 22.49 14.61
N ASN A 447 9.12 23.12 15.32
CA ASN A 447 10.24 23.83 14.71
C ASN A 447 11.15 22.86 13.95
N MET A 448 11.36 21.66 14.48
CA MET A 448 12.12 20.61 13.78
C MET A 448 11.42 20.16 12.50
N LEU A 449 10.09 19.98 12.53
CA LEU A 449 9.29 19.66 11.35
C LEU A 449 9.40 20.74 10.28
N MET A 450 9.21 22.01 10.65
CA MET A 450 9.33 23.15 9.73
C MET A 450 10.73 23.23 9.12
N ASN A 451 11.77 23.02 9.93
CA ASN A 451 13.15 23.01 9.45
C ASN A 451 13.38 21.90 8.40
N ILE A 452 12.79 20.72 8.57
CA ILE A 452 12.88 19.64 7.58
C ILE A 452 12.16 20.00 6.29
N LEU A 453 10.93 20.52 6.36
CA LEU A 453 10.17 20.91 5.16
C LEU A 453 10.91 22.02 4.37
N LYS A 454 11.45 23.01 5.08
CA LYS A 454 12.25 24.09 4.49
C LYS A 454 13.55 23.55 3.87
N THR A 455 14.32 22.74 4.60
CA THR A 455 15.58 22.19 4.11
C THR A 455 15.35 21.30 2.89
N ALA A 456 14.29 20.48 2.89
CA ALA A 456 13.94 19.65 1.74
C ALA A 456 13.65 20.50 0.51
N HIS A 457 12.87 21.58 0.65
CA HIS A 457 12.60 22.52 -0.42
C HIS A 457 13.87 23.19 -0.96
N GLU A 458 14.74 23.69 -0.09
CA GLU A 458 16.03 24.29 -0.46
C GLU A 458 16.95 23.32 -1.22
N ARG A 459 16.82 22.02 -0.94
CA ARG A 459 17.56 20.94 -1.59
C ARG A 459 16.86 20.40 -2.85
N GLY A 460 15.74 20.98 -3.26
CA GLY A 460 14.97 20.52 -4.42
C GLY A 460 14.25 19.17 -4.22
N VAL A 461 14.08 18.73 -2.97
CA VAL A 461 13.38 17.49 -2.62
C VAL A 461 11.94 17.80 -2.25
N ARG A 462 11.00 17.28 -3.04
CA ARG A 462 9.57 17.43 -2.77
C ARG A 462 9.08 16.45 -1.70
N VAL A 463 8.68 17.00 -0.55
CA VAL A 463 8.02 16.35 0.58
C VAL A 463 6.54 16.71 0.55
N ILE A 464 5.73 15.78 0.04
CA ILE A 464 4.29 15.80 0.18
C ILE A 464 3.89 14.48 0.79
N VAL A 465 3.70 14.52 2.09
CA VAL A 465 3.13 13.40 2.82
C VAL A 465 1.66 13.64 2.91
N ASN A 466 0.90 13.16 1.94
CA ASN A 466 -0.55 13.05 2.05
C ASN A 466 -0.86 11.87 2.98
N GLY A 467 -1.79 12.02 3.93
CA GLY A 467 -2.05 10.92 4.88
C GLY A 467 -2.91 9.78 4.33
N TYR A 468 -3.17 9.76 3.02
CA TYR A 468 -3.54 8.52 2.31
C TYR A 468 -2.32 7.63 1.98
N GLY A 469 -1.10 8.07 2.31
CA GLY A 469 0.07 7.21 2.35
C GLY A 469 -0.08 6.15 3.46
N VAL A 470 -0.23 4.90 3.05
CA VAL A 470 -0.44 3.61 3.77
C VAL A 470 0.40 3.23 5.05
N GLU A 471 0.79 4.12 5.97
CA GLU A 471 1.25 3.72 7.33
C GLU A 471 0.30 4.18 8.39
N ASP A 472 -0.55 5.13 8.07
CA ASP A 472 -1.14 5.97 9.10
C ASP A 472 -2.46 5.37 9.61
N ALA A 473 -2.36 4.12 10.07
CA ALA A 473 -3.47 3.27 10.49
C ALA A 473 -4.09 3.64 11.84
N LEU A 474 -3.68 4.76 12.44
CA LEU A 474 -4.21 5.20 13.73
C LEU A 474 -5.33 6.24 13.61
N TYR A 475 -5.15 7.18 12.67
CA TYR A 475 -6.01 8.35 12.54
C TYR A 475 -6.07 8.90 11.12
N ALA A 476 -5.20 8.46 10.19
CA ALA A 476 -5.21 9.00 8.84
C ALA A 476 -6.22 8.34 7.90
N GLN A 477 -6.95 7.36 8.40
CA GLN A 477 -7.92 6.61 7.62
C GLN A 477 -9.10 7.47 7.16
N TYR A 478 -9.30 8.63 7.76
CA TYR A 478 -10.32 9.60 7.34
C TYR A 478 -9.73 10.99 7.51
N GLN A 479 -8.77 11.33 6.67
CA GLN A 479 -8.28 12.70 6.53
C GLN A 479 -8.88 13.32 5.29
N PRO A 480 -9.10 14.62 5.22
CA PRO A 480 -9.54 15.25 3.98
C PRO A 480 -8.49 15.10 2.87
N ALA A 481 -8.93 15.25 1.63
CA ALA A 481 -8.06 15.44 0.50
C ALA A 481 -7.30 16.75 0.65
N VAL A 482 -6.02 16.75 0.32
CA VAL A 482 -5.25 17.98 0.15
C VAL A 482 -4.69 18.07 -1.26
N LEU A 483 -5.09 19.14 -1.94
CA LEU A 483 -4.65 19.50 -3.27
C LEU A 483 -3.77 20.73 -3.17
N ILE A 484 -2.59 20.68 -3.78
CA ILE A 484 -1.63 21.79 -3.78
C ILE A 484 -1.58 22.40 -5.17
N GLN A 485 -1.73 23.73 -5.26
CA GLN A 485 -1.39 24.51 -6.44
C GLN A 485 -0.20 25.42 -6.08
N GLY A 486 0.95 25.17 -6.69
CA GLY A 486 2.22 25.80 -6.32
C GLY A 486 3.22 24.78 -5.77
N ASP A 487 4.22 25.28 -5.03
CA ASP A 487 5.41 24.52 -4.63
C ASP A 487 5.49 24.24 -3.12
N ALA A 488 4.34 24.28 -2.44
CA ALA A 488 4.24 23.96 -1.03
C ALA A 488 4.70 22.52 -0.72
N GLN A 489 5.46 22.40 0.37
CA GLN A 489 5.76 21.17 1.07
C GLN A 489 4.72 20.98 2.18
N LEU A 490 4.30 19.74 2.42
CA LEU A 490 3.40 19.47 3.54
C LEU A 490 3.53 18.07 4.12
N ILE A 491 3.12 17.97 5.37
CA ILE A 491 2.94 16.71 6.08
C ILE A 491 1.70 16.73 6.96
N TYR A 492 0.90 15.67 6.85
CA TYR A 492 -0.12 15.37 7.86
C TYR A 492 0.56 14.96 9.16
N VAL A 493 0.25 15.69 10.21
CA VAL A 493 0.79 15.44 11.54
C VAL A 493 -0.07 14.38 12.25
N GLY A 494 -1.40 14.55 12.17
CA GLY A 494 -2.38 13.70 12.85
C GLY A 494 -3.24 14.51 13.82
N PRO A 495 -4.21 13.87 14.50
CA PRO A 495 -5.16 14.60 15.30
C PRO A 495 -4.64 14.90 16.69
N ARG A 496 -4.94 16.11 17.16
CA ARG A 496 -4.64 16.60 18.50
C ARG A 496 -5.83 17.41 18.99
N GLN A 497 -6.31 17.11 20.19
CA GLN A 497 -7.47 17.79 20.80
C GLN A 497 -8.73 17.80 19.90
N GLY A 498 -8.95 16.73 19.14
CA GLY A 498 -10.13 16.57 18.27
C GLY A 498 -10.04 17.27 16.91
N LYS A 499 -8.89 17.87 16.56
CA LYS A 499 -8.65 18.48 15.23
C LYS A 499 -7.50 17.79 14.53
N LEU A 500 -7.57 17.70 13.20
CA LEU A 500 -6.49 17.19 12.38
C LEU A 500 -5.48 18.29 12.07
N LEU A 501 -4.19 18.01 12.28
CA LEU A 501 -3.12 18.97 12.03
C LEU A 501 -2.32 18.64 10.76
N ILE A 502 -1.99 19.68 10.00
CA ILE A 502 -1.10 19.64 8.84
C ILE A 502 0.00 20.69 9.03
N ALA A 503 1.27 20.28 8.96
CA ALA A 503 2.39 21.21 8.90
C ALA A 503 2.73 21.46 7.42
N ALA A 504 2.83 22.72 7.03
CA ALA A 504 3.09 23.13 5.67
C ALA A 504 4.15 24.23 5.59
N TYR A 505 4.91 24.23 4.50
CA TYR A 505 5.90 25.25 4.18
C TYR A 505 5.82 25.60 2.70
N SER A 506 5.86 26.89 2.36
CA SER A 506 5.96 27.35 0.98
C SER A 506 6.85 28.58 0.89
N ARG A 507 7.81 28.58 -0.03
CA ARG A 507 8.68 29.76 -0.27
C ARG A 507 7.93 30.88 -1.00
N GLU A 508 7.11 30.51 -1.97
CA GLU A 508 6.25 31.41 -2.73
C GLU A 508 4.79 31.23 -2.32
N ALA A 509 3.89 32.10 -2.80
CA ALA A 509 2.47 31.94 -2.54
C ALA A 509 1.95 30.66 -3.21
N SER A 510 1.54 29.68 -2.40
CA SER A 510 0.92 28.44 -2.82
C SER A 510 -0.49 28.32 -2.24
N ARG A 511 -1.35 27.59 -2.93
CA ARG A 511 -2.71 27.30 -2.48
C ARG A 511 -2.82 25.85 -2.05
N ILE A 512 -3.35 25.63 -0.86
CA ILE A 512 -3.60 24.33 -0.26
C ILE A 512 -5.10 24.20 -0.08
N LEU A 513 -5.72 23.35 -0.88
CA LEU A 513 -7.15 23.10 -0.89
C LEU A 513 -7.44 21.82 -0.11
N VAL A 514 -8.24 21.92 0.94
CA VAL A 514 -8.64 20.83 1.83
C VAL A 514 -10.09 20.44 1.53
N ARG A 515 -10.38 19.16 1.28
CA ARG A 515 -11.72 18.67 0.93
C ARG A 515 -12.11 17.41 1.68
N GLY A 516 -13.33 17.39 2.23
CA GLY A 516 -13.93 16.16 2.74
C GLY A 516 -14.29 15.18 1.62
N TYR A 517 -14.59 13.94 2.00
CA TYR A 517 -15.07 12.90 1.08
C TYR A 517 -15.99 11.91 1.80
N GLY A 518 -16.92 11.30 1.07
CA GLY A 518 -17.79 10.23 1.57
C GLY A 518 -17.50 8.91 0.86
N SER A 519 -17.41 7.83 1.61
CA SER A 519 -17.28 6.46 1.12
C SER A 519 -18.65 5.77 1.06
N LEU A 520 -18.71 4.62 0.40
CA LEU A 520 -19.96 3.94 0.08
C LEU A 520 -20.57 3.22 1.28
N SER A 521 -19.72 2.83 2.21
CA SER A 521 -20.09 2.29 3.50
C SER A 521 -20.68 3.34 4.45
N GLY A 522 -20.73 4.61 4.02
CA GLY A 522 -21.09 5.73 4.85
C GLY A 522 -19.95 6.22 5.74
N HIS A 523 -18.75 5.62 5.68
CA HIS A 523 -17.58 6.25 6.29
C HIS A 523 -17.18 7.51 5.52
N GLY A 524 -16.53 8.48 6.15
CA GLY A 524 -16.06 9.65 5.44
C GLY A 524 -15.53 10.74 6.35
N VAL A 525 -15.12 11.83 5.71
CA VAL A 525 -14.64 13.05 6.35
C VAL A 525 -15.49 14.21 5.88
N THR A 526 -16.10 14.92 6.82
CA THR A 526 -16.66 16.24 6.55
C THR A 526 -15.74 17.29 7.14
N VAL A 527 -15.26 18.22 6.32
CA VAL A 527 -14.48 19.37 6.77
C VAL A 527 -15.46 20.45 7.22
N ARG A 528 -15.52 20.73 8.52
CA ARG A 528 -16.37 21.76 9.12
C ARG A 528 -15.71 23.13 9.10
N GLY A 529 -14.39 23.16 9.24
CA GLY A 529 -13.64 24.40 9.30
C GLY A 529 -12.14 24.17 9.17
N ILE A 530 -11.45 25.22 8.76
CA ILE A 530 -9.98 25.26 8.66
C ILE A 530 -9.52 26.50 9.42
N SER A 531 -8.45 26.36 10.18
CA SER A 531 -7.84 27.43 10.95
C SER A 531 -6.32 27.31 10.95
N ILE A 532 -5.62 28.40 11.26
CA ILE A 532 -4.16 28.42 11.39
C ILE A 532 -3.82 28.50 12.87
N GLU A 533 -3.15 27.48 13.40
CA GLU A 533 -2.71 27.43 14.80
C GLU A 533 -1.35 28.08 15.00
N TYR A 534 -0.52 28.07 13.96
CA TYR A 534 0.79 28.72 13.94
C TYR A 534 1.08 29.20 12.52
N THR A 535 1.71 30.38 12.40
CA THR A 535 2.24 30.88 11.15
C THR A 535 3.54 31.63 11.37
N ASN A 536 4.47 31.47 10.43
CA ASN A 536 5.65 32.32 10.29
C ASN A 536 5.77 32.69 8.81
N GLY A 537 5.21 33.84 8.46
CA GLY A 537 4.97 34.28 7.09
C GLY A 537 3.52 34.72 6.91
N GLU A 538 2.99 34.56 5.71
CA GLU A 538 1.62 34.91 5.32
C GLU A 538 0.80 33.61 5.16
N ALA A 539 -0.33 33.53 5.88
CA ALA A 539 -1.28 32.43 5.75
C ALA A 539 -2.71 32.97 5.88
N ASN A 540 -3.54 32.77 4.85
CA ASN A 540 -4.93 33.20 4.83
C ASN A 540 -5.85 32.01 4.56
N VAL A 541 -6.95 31.92 5.29
CA VAL A 541 -7.98 30.88 5.09
C VAL A 541 -9.21 31.50 4.44
N SER A 542 -9.69 30.89 3.36
CA SER A 542 -10.93 31.27 2.68
C SER A 542 -11.71 30.01 2.30
N GLY A 543 -12.78 29.71 3.05
CA GLY A 543 -13.54 28.48 2.87
C GLY A 543 -12.70 27.23 3.09
N GLY A 544 -12.63 26.36 2.08
CA GLY A 544 -11.83 25.11 2.09
C GLY A 544 -10.36 25.30 1.69
N GLU A 545 -9.89 26.53 1.53
CA GLU A 545 -8.58 26.84 0.94
C GLU A 545 -7.70 27.63 1.92
N VAL A 546 -6.40 27.32 1.88
CA VAL A 546 -5.34 28.05 2.58
C VAL A 546 -4.35 28.60 1.55
N GLU A 547 -4.23 29.92 1.47
CA GLU A 547 -3.14 30.58 0.76
C GLU A 547 -1.94 30.72 1.71
N LEU A 548 -0.79 30.16 1.33
CA LEU A 548 0.41 30.07 2.18
C LEU A 548 1.67 30.61 1.48
N LYS A 549 2.39 31.48 2.18
CA LYS A 549 3.77 31.89 1.88
C LYS A 549 4.56 32.02 3.19
N GLY A 550 5.28 30.97 3.55
CA GLY A 550 5.98 30.83 4.82
C GLY A 550 5.70 29.45 5.43
N GLU A 551 5.74 29.37 6.75
CA GLU A 551 5.42 28.17 7.53
C GLU A 551 4.01 28.29 8.11
N ALA A 552 3.26 27.19 8.16
CA ALA A 552 1.98 27.14 8.85
C ALA A 552 1.70 25.78 9.49
N LEU A 553 1.12 25.79 10.69
CA LEU A 553 0.38 24.66 11.24
C LEU A 553 -1.11 24.90 10.99
N ILE A 554 -1.65 24.14 10.05
CA ILE A 554 -3.06 24.19 9.65
C ILE A 554 -3.82 23.19 10.51
N SER A 555 -4.96 23.61 11.02
CA SER A 555 -5.84 22.83 11.88
C SER A 555 -7.21 22.71 11.25
N ILE A 556 -7.63 21.46 11.09
CA ILE A 556 -8.86 21.09 10.38
C ILE A 556 -9.82 20.52 11.41
N ASP A 557 -10.97 21.18 11.53
CA ASP A 557 -12.13 20.66 12.24
C ASP A 557 -12.85 19.69 11.30
N GLU A 558 -12.79 18.41 11.64
CA GLU A 558 -13.34 17.33 10.84
C GLU A 558 -14.32 16.47 11.65
N ASP A 559 -15.42 16.11 10.99
CA ASP A 559 -16.21 14.95 11.42
C ASP A 559 -15.76 13.73 10.66
N VAL A 560 -15.25 12.77 11.41
CA VAL A 560 -15.05 11.42 10.90
C VAL A 560 -16.33 10.62 11.14
N VAL A 561 -17.03 10.31 10.05
CA VAL A 561 -18.18 9.40 10.11
C VAL A 561 -17.64 7.98 10.11
N LYS A 562 -17.93 7.23 11.18
CA LYS A 562 -17.66 5.80 11.31
C LYS A 562 -19.02 5.09 11.51
N PRO A 563 -19.56 4.29 10.58
CA PRO A 563 -20.60 3.33 10.92
C PRO A 563 -20.13 2.46 12.09
N ALA A 564 -21.09 2.08 12.93
CA ALA A 564 -20.84 1.16 14.02
C ALA A 564 -20.28 -0.15 13.45
N VAL A 565 -19.09 -0.55 13.92
CA VAL A 565 -18.65 -1.93 13.79
C VAL A 565 -19.54 -2.71 14.75
N ALA A 566 -20.49 -3.48 14.20
CA ALA A 566 -21.46 -4.25 14.96
C ALA A 566 -20.81 -5.39 15.75
#